data_AF-A0A146KYG4-F1
#
_entry.id   AF-A0A146KYG4-F1
#
_cell.length_a   1.000
_cell.length_b   1.000
_cell.length_c   1.000
_cell.angle_alpha   90.00
_cell.angle_beta   90.00
_cell.angle_gamma   90.00
#
_symmetry.space_group_name_H-M   'P 1'
#
loop_
_entity.id
_entity.type
_entity.pdbx_description
1 polymer ?
#
loop_
_entity_poly.entity_id
_entity_poly.type
_entity_poly.pdbx_seq_one_letter_code
_entity_poly.pdbx_strand_id
1 'polypeptide(L)'
;TCEDSEDLSPSNPFLEVTANKEVDIVPALQYVQNITARRSPNFYNVTNAKGKVGRFCLFKQAYRLGEDIVGTFEFTDSVVPCLQLTVTLQCEEHILSDHLTNGNVRPEQTETSYSKFHVVCLHLTHVPLNLPIPFHVTPAFSTELMELRWKLHFEFVTADPSETSFVVENETWRAPEALNIETMIWNLPIQIYPSVPVPEPNRTKQIYTLNV
;
A
#
# COMPACT_ATOMS: atom_id res chain seq x y z
N THR A 1 15.99 -4.26 -69.09
CA THR A 1 16.50 -3.39 -68.01
C THR A 1 15.85 -3.87 -66.75
N CYS A 2 16.69 -4.36 -65.85
CA CYS A 2 16.35 -4.92 -64.54
C CYS A 2 15.85 -3.82 -63.60
N GLU A 3 14.98 -4.17 -62.64
CA GLU A 3 15.10 -3.87 -61.20
C GLU A 3 13.80 -4.31 -60.49
N ASP A 4 13.74 -5.59 -60.12
CA ASP A 4 12.95 -6.05 -58.99
C ASP A 4 13.74 -5.67 -57.73
N SER A 5 13.31 -4.63 -57.03
CA SER A 5 13.83 -4.28 -55.71
C SER A 5 13.26 -5.24 -54.67
N GLU A 6 13.91 -6.39 -54.50
CA GLU A 6 13.67 -7.28 -53.37
C GLU A 6 14.00 -6.55 -52.07
N ASP A 7 13.02 -6.50 -51.18
CA ASP A 7 13.10 -5.84 -49.87
C ASP A 7 14.04 -6.65 -48.95
N LEU A 8 15.33 -6.32 -48.98
CA LEU A 8 16.40 -6.97 -48.20
C LEU A 8 16.38 -6.54 -46.72
N SER A 9 15.21 -6.60 -46.07
CA SER A 9 15.16 -6.48 -44.61
C SER A 9 15.68 -7.79 -43.99
N PRO A 10 16.61 -7.74 -43.02
CA PRO A 10 17.18 -8.95 -42.44
C PRO A 10 16.09 -9.70 -41.66
N SER A 11 15.61 -10.82 -42.22
CA SER A 11 14.73 -11.75 -41.52
C SER A 11 15.49 -12.37 -40.35
N ASN A 12 15.19 -11.91 -39.15
CA ASN A 12 15.78 -12.44 -37.93
C ASN A 12 15.19 -13.86 -37.67
N PRO A 13 16.01 -14.92 -37.72
CA PRO A 13 15.54 -16.30 -37.56
C PRO A 13 15.10 -16.65 -36.13
N PHE A 14 15.30 -15.76 -35.15
CA PHE A 14 14.79 -15.88 -33.78
C PHE A 14 13.44 -15.17 -33.56
N LEU A 15 13.02 -14.33 -34.51
CA LEU A 15 11.68 -13.75 -34.53
C LEU A 15 10.84 -14.63 -35.44
N GLU A 16 10.03 -15.52 -34.84
CA GLU A 16 8.97 -16.18 -35.59
C GLU A 16 8.10 -15.08 -36.24
N VAL A 17 7.86 -15.21 -37.55
CA VAL A 17 6.91 -14.39 -38.31
C VAL A 17 5.49 -14.80 -37.93
N THR A 18 5.21 -14.84 -36.63
CA THR A 18 3.86 -14.86 -36.11
C THR A 18 3.41 -13.42 -36.26
N ALA A 19 2.48 -13.17 -37.18
CA ALA A 19 1.87 -11.87 -37.37
C ALA A 19 1.58 -11.26 -35.99
N ASN A 20 2.42 -10.30 -35.58
CA ASN A 20 2.29 -9.58 -34.33
C ASN A 20 0.93 -8.90 -34.40
N LYS A 21 -0.12 -9.52 -33.86
CA LYS A 21 -1.20 -8.75 -33.26
C LYS A 21 -0.51 -8.02 -32.12
N GLU A 22 -0.01 -6.81 -32.41
CA GLU A 22 0.37 -5.86 -31.38
C GLU A 22 -0.80 -5.85 -30.40
N VAL A 23 -0.56 -6.36 -29.20
CA VAL A 23 -1.58 -6.32 -28.14
C VAL A 23 -1.76 -4.84 -27.84
N ASP A 24 -2.95 -4.31 -28.13
CA ASP A 24 -3.26 -2.94 -27.80
C ASP A 24 -3.34 -2.79 -26.27
N ILE A 25 -2.22 -2.34 -25.69
CA ILE A 25 -2.05 -2.06 -24.26
C ILE A 25 -2.68 -0.72 -23.85
N VAL A 26 -3.08 0.12 -24.83
CA VAL A 26 -3.56 1.48 -24.57
C VAL A 26 -4.82 1.48 -23.70
N PRO A 27 -5.85 0.63 -23.93
CA PRO A 27 -7.03 0.59 -23.07
C PRO A 27 -6.70 0.20 -21.61
N ALA A 28 -5.78 -0.76 -21.42
CA ALA A 28 -5.37 -1.21 -20.09
C ALA A 28 -4.59 -0.11 -19.35
N LEU A 29 -3.69 0.58 -20.04
CA LEU A 29 -2.96 1.73 -19.49
C LEU A 29 -3.93 2.87 -19.10
N GLN A 30 -4.88 3.20 -19.96
CA GLN A 30 -5.91 4.21 -19.68
C GLN A 30 -6.75 3.83 -18.46
N TYR A 31 -7.11 2.54 -18.32
CA TYR A 31 -7.85 2.05 -17.17
C TYR A 31 -7.08 2.24 -15.85
N VAL A 32 -5.82 1.77 -15.80
CA VAL A 32 -4.98 1.92 -14.61
C VAL A 32 -4.78 3.39 -14.28
N GLN A 33 -4.54 4.24 -15.28
CA GLN A 33 -4.44 5.68 -15.10
C GLN A 33 -5.74 6.28 -14.54
N ASN A 34 -6.90 5.88 -15.03
CA ASN A 34 -8.19 6.41 -14.56
C ASN A 34 -8.51 6.02 -13.12
N ILE A 35 -8.12 4.81 -12.68
CA ILE A 35 -8.30 4.40 -11.28
C ILE A 35 -7.31 5.15 -10.38
N THR A 36 -6.05 5.20 -10.79
CA THR A 36 -4.97 5.77 -9.99
C THR A 36 -4.85 7.30 -10.14
N ALA A 37 -5.65 7.96 -10.98
CA ALA A 37 -5.73 9.43 -11.00
C ALA A 37 -6.73 9.96 -9.96
N ARG A 38 -7.71 9.13 -9.54
CA ARG A 38 -8.78 9.55 -8.63
C ARG A 38 -8.21 9.89 -7.26
N ARG A 39 -8.42 11.12 -6.81
CA ARG A 39 -8.13 11.58 -5.45
C ARG A 39 -9.45 11.76 -4.72
N SER A 40 -9.69 10.96 -3.70
CA SER A 40 -10.85 11.05 -2.84
C SER A 40 -10.35 10.94 -1.41
N PRO A 41 -10.30 12.04 -0.64
CA PRO A 41 -9.91 12.00 0.76
C PRO A 41 -10.84 11.09 1.55
N ASN A 42 -10.26 10.09 2.21
CA ASN A 42 -10.95 9.19 3.12
C ASN A 42 -10.49 9.46 4.54
N PHE A 43 -11.45 9.59 5.45
CA PHE A 43 -11.19 9.90 6.86
C PHE A 43 -11.50 8.68 7.72
N TYR A 44 -10.55 8.33 8.58
CA TYR A 44 -10.64 7.19 9.48
C TYR A 44 -10.43 7.66 10.91
N ASN A 45 -11.40 7.41 11.79
CA ASN A 45 -11.25 7.67 13.21
C ASN A 45 -10.54 6.47 13.85
N VAL A 46 -9.36 6.70 14.42
CA VAL A 46 -8.58 5.69 15.13
C VAL A 46 -8.87 5.84 16.62
N THR A 47 -9.37 4.77 17.23
CA THR A 47 -9.79 4.73 18.63
C THR A 47 -9.24 3.48 19.32
N ASN A 48 -9.00 3.57 20.62
CA ASN A 48 -8.71 2.42 21.48
C ASN A 48 -9.78 2.32 22.60
N ALA A 49 -9.58 1.41 23.56
CA ALA A 49 -10.50 1.21 24.69
C ALA A 49 -10.67 2.47 25.58
N LYS A 50 -9.69 3.37 25.59
CA LYS A 50 -9.68 4.61 26.38
C LYS A 50 -10.27 5.81 25.63
N GLY A 51 -10.43 5.71 24.31
CA GLY A 51 -11.09 6.73 23.50
C GLY A 51 -10.42 6.99 22.15
N LYS A 52 -10.64 8.19 21.62
CA LYS A 52 -10.11 8.59 20.30
C LYS A 52 -8.61 8.90 20.40
N VAL A 53 -7.81 8.20 19.60
CA VAL A 53 -6.37 8.43 19.47
C VAL A 53 -6.09 9.49 18.41
N GLY A 54 -6.83 9.48 17.30
CA GLY A 54 -6.65 10.48 16.25
C GLY A 54 -7.56 10.21 15.04
N ARG A 55 -7.39 11.03 14.00
CA ARG A 55 -8.05 10.88 12.70
C ARG A 55 -6.99 10.78 11.61
N PHE A 56 -7.05 9.74 10.79
CA PHE A 56 -6.20 9.61 9.62
C PHE A 56 -6.96 10.04 8.37
N CYS A 57 -6.37 10.90 7.56
CA CYS A 57 -6.84 11.28 6.24
C CYS A 57 -5.93 10.68 5.18
N LEU A 58 -6.47 9.83 4.31
CA LEU A 58 -5.77 9.27 3.16
C LEU A 58 -6.35 9.85 1.87
N PHE A 59 -5.54 10.53 1.07
CA PHE A 59 -6.03 11.26 -0.11
C PHE A 59 -6.40 10.35 -1.30
N LYS A 60 -5.95 9.09 -1.27
CA LYS A 60 -6.05 8.13 -2.38
C LYS A 60 -5.94 6.70 -1.85
N GLN A 61 -6.70 5.76 -2.41
CA GLN A 61 -6.65 4.34 -1.99
C GLN A 61 -6.02 3.41 -3.04
N ALA A 62 -5.88 3.88 -4.28
CA ALA A 62 -5.35 3.10 -5.40
C ALA A 62 -4.09 3.77 -5.96
N TYR A 63 -2.97 3.08 -5.91
CA TYR A 63 -1.65 3.61 -6.28
C TYR A 63 -1.03 2.81 -7.41
N ARG A 64 -0.01 3.37 -8.06
CA ARG A 64 0.90 2.63 -8.94
C ARG A 64 2.24 2.41 -8.25
N LEU A 65 2.96 1.39 -8.71
CA LEU A 65 4.36 1.22 -8.36
C LEU A 65 5.15 2.52 -8.63
N GLY A 66 5.94 2.96 -7.65
CA GLY A 66 6.72 4.19 -7.74
C GLY A 66 5.99 5.47 -7.35
N GLU A 67 4.71 5.41 -6.99
CA GLU A 67 4.01 6.55 -6.40
C GLU A 67 4.28 6.68 -4.90
N ASP A 68 4.06 7.89 -4.37
CA ASP A 68 4.10 8.17 -2.94
C ASP A 68 2.69 8.08 -2.34
N ILE A 69 2.57 7.39 -1.21
CA ILE A 69 1.38 7.37 -0.39
C ILE A 69 1.41 8.60 0.51
N VAL A 70 0.46 9.51 0.29
CA VAL A 70 0.35 10.77 1.04
C VAL A 70 -0.90 10.76 1.89
N GLY A 71 -0.73 11.10 3.18
CA GLY A 71 -1.82 11.22 4.13
C GLY A 71 -1.51 12.21 5.24
N THR A 72 -2.43 12.37 6.17
CA THR A 72 -2.24 13.25 7.33
C THR A 72 -2.93 12.66 8.54
N PHE A 73 -2.21 12.58 9.65
CA PHE A 73 -2.78 12.33 10.96
C PHE A 73 -3.16 13.64 11.63
N GLU A 74 -4.29 13.62 12.30
CA GLU A 74 -4.83 14.73 13.07
C GLU A 74 -5.19 14.27 14.48
N PHE A 75 -4.67 14.99 15.47
CA PHE A 75 -4.80 14.72 16.89
C PHE A 75 -5.60 15.82 17.62
N THR A 76 -6.13 16.83 16.92
CA THR A 76 -6.80 18.00 17.52
C THR A 76 -7.91 17.65 18.52
N ASP A 77 -8.71 16.60 18.23
CA ASP A 77 -9.77 16.12 19.12
C ASP A 77 -9.44 14.74 19.73
N SER A 78 -8.15 14.42 19.90
CA SER A 78 -7.75 13.14 20.52
C SER A 78 -7.96 13.20 22.02
N VAL A 79 -8.63 12.20 22.58
CA VAL A 79 -8.74 11.99 24.02
C VAL A 79 -7.50 11.28 24.54
N VAL A 80 -6.94 10.37 23.74
CA VAL A 80 -5.79 9.56 24.12
C VAL A 80 -4.53 10.13 23.45
N PRO A 81 -3.51 10.55 24.21
CA PRO A 81 -2.27 11.09 23.66
C PRO A 81 -1.48 9.99 22.93
N CYS A 82 -1.06 10.31 21.71
CA CYS A 82 -0.15 9.48 20.94
C CYS A 82 1.29 9.98 21.14
N LEU A 83 2.16 9.13 21.65
CA LEU A 83 3.58 9.42 21.85
C LEU A 83 4.37 9.21 20.58
N GLN A 84 4.15 8.07 19.92
CA GLN A 84 4.87 7.65 18.74
C GLN A 84 3.93 7.01 17.75
N LEU A 85 4.18 7.27 16.47
CA LEU A 85 3.47 6.68 15.35
C LEU A 85 4.47 6.10 14.38
N THR A 86 4.28 4.83 14.06
CA THR A 86 4.95 4.14 12.96
C THR A 86 3.93 3.76 11.91
N VAL A 87 4.27 3.97 10.63
CA VAL A 87 3.49 3.50 9.48
C VAL A 87 4.40 2.71 8.57
N THR A 88 4.04 1.47 8.28
CA THR A 88 4.82 0.58 7.42
C THR A 88 3.96 0.10 6.26
N LEU A 89 4.50 0.18 5.05
CA LEU A 89 3.90 -0.43 3.87
C LEU A 89 4.22 -1.92 3.88
N GLN A 90 3.18 -2.76 3.96
CA GLN A 90 3.31 -4.21 4.03
C GLN A 90 2.59 -4.89 2.89
N CYS A 91 3.22 -5.95 2.39
CA CYS A 91 2.65 -6.92 1.49
C CYS A 91 2.24 -8.15 2.30
N GLU A 92 1.01 -8.61 2.13
CA GLU A 92 0.51 -9.86 2.67
C GLU A 92 0.34 -10.86 1.53
N GLU A 93 0.99 -12.01 1.63
CA GLU A 93 0.77 -13.13 0.71
C GLU A 93 -0.06 -14.20 1.44
N HIS A 94 -1.15 -14.61 0.82
CA HIS A 94 -2.11 -15.56 1.37
C HIS A 94 -2.19 -16.78 0.47
N ILE A 95 -1.78 -17.94 0.96
CA ILE A 95 -1.92 -19.21 0.24
C ILE A 95 -3.34 -19.78 0.47
N LEU A 96 -4.09 -19.97 -0.61
CA LEU A 96 -5.48 -20.44 -0.54
C LEU A 96 -5.50 -21.95 -0.23
N SER A 97 -6.22 -22.32 0.84
CA SER A 97 -6.07 -23.62 1.51
C SER A 97 -6.67 -24.83 0.78
N ASP A 98 -7.45 -24.63 -0.29
CA ASP A 98 -8.09 -25.72 -1.04
C ASP A 98 -7.10 -26.67 -1.73
N HIS A 99 -5.82 -26.31 -1.79
CA HIS A 99 -4.74 -27.11 -2.38
C HIS A 99 -3.73 -27.66 -1.37
N LEU A 100 -3.88 -27.37 -0.07
CA LEU A 100 -3.03 -27.93 0.98
C LEU A 100 -3.56 -29.34 1.32
N THR A 101 -2.91 -30.35 0.77
CA THR A 101 -3.30 -31.78 0.80
C THR A 101 -3.33 -32.44 2.20
N ASN A 102 -3.22 -31.69 3.29
CA ASN A 102 -3.31 -32.22 4.65
C ASN A 102 -4.18 -31.29 5.51
N GLY A 103 -5.38 -31.74 5.88
CA GLY A 103 -6.44 -30.99 6.54
C GLY A 103 -6.18 -30.48 7.98
N ASN A 104 -4.94 -30.09 8.29
CA ASN A 104 -4.54 -29.47 9.56
C ASN A 104 -3.62 -28.25 9.39
N VAL A 105 -3.35 -27.80 8.16
CA VAL A 105 -2.47 -26.64 7.91
C VAL A 105 -3.33 -25.39 7.78
N ARG A 106 -3.17 -24.44 8.72
CA ARG A 106 -3.78 -23.10 8.63
C ARG A 106 -3.25 -22.41 7.35
N PRO A 107 -4.05 -21.59 6.66
CA PRO A 107 -3.54 -20.78 5.55
C PRO A 107 -2.28 -20.05 6.01
N GLU A 108 -1.18 -20.28 5.28
CA GLU A 108 0.09 -19.62 5.54
C GLU A 108 -0.03 -18.19 5.01
N GLN A 109 0.04 -17.24 5.94
CA GLN A 109 0.07 -15.82 5.64
C GLN A 109 1.49 -15.32 5.93
N THR A 110 2.17 -14.84 4.90
CA THR A 110 3.49 -14.22 5.02
C THR A 110 3.35 -12.71 4.85
N GLU A 111 4.02 -11.95 5.71
CA GLU A 111 4.01 -10.49 5.66
C GLU A 111 5.42 -9.96 5.42
N THR A 112 5.58 -9.16 4.37
CA THR A 112 6.85 -8.51 4.03
C THR A 112 6.71 -6.99 4.15
N SER A 113 7.61 -6.36 4.89
CA SER A 113 7.64 -4.90 5.11
C SER A 113 8.59 -4.21 4.13
N TYR A 114 8.17 -3.06 3.57
CA TYR A 114 8.95 -2.32 2.58
C TYR A 114 9.37 -0.93 3.09
N SER A 115 8.51 0.07 2.94
CA SER A 115 8.77 1.45 3.37
C SER A 115 8.24 1.69 4.77
N LYS A 116 8.98 2.45 5.59
CA LYS A 116 8.60 2.76 6.97
C LYS A 116 8.71 4.27 7.23
N PHE A 117 7.69 4.83 7.86
CA PHE A 117 7.65 6.17 8.39
C PHE A 117 7.54 6.10 9.91
N HIS A 118 8.29 6.92 10.64
CA HIS A 118 8.28 6.95 12.11
C HIS A 118 8.38 8.39 12.61
N VAL A 119 7.57 8.72 13.62
CA VAL A 119 7.58 10.03 14.26
C VAL A 119 7.26 9.94 15.75
N VAL A 120 7.87 10.80 16.55
CA VAL A 120 7.44 11.09 17.92
C VAL A 120 6.45 12.26 17.84
N CYS A 121 5.20 12.04 18.23
CA CYS A 121 4.08 12.93 17.93
C CYS A 121 3.33 13.45 19.16
N LEU A 122 3.91 13.29 20.36
CA LEU A 122 3.36 13.83 21.58
C LEU A 122 3.12 15.36 21.45
N HIS A 123 1.89 15.79 21.67
CA HIS A 123 1.40 17.17 21.55
C HIS A 123 1.44 17.80 20.14
N LEU A 124 1.70 17.01 19.10
CA LEU A 124 1.49 17.49 17.72
C LEU A 124 0.00 17.44 17.39
N THR A 125 -0.51 18.46 16.72
CA THR A 125 -1.90 18.48 16.23
C THR A 125 -2.04 17.77 14.90
N HIS A 126 -1.01 17.84 14.05
CA HIS A 126 -1.00 17.20 12.74
C HIS A 126 0.36 16.58 12.43
N VAL A 127 0.34 15.45 11.73
CA VAL A 127 1.53 14.79 11.20
C VAL A 127 1.29 14.43 9.74
N PRO A 128 2.04 15.01 8.79
CA PRO A 128 2.00 14.57 7.40
C PRO A 128 2.69 13.22 7.24
N LEU A 129 2.10 12.34 6.44
CA LEU A 129 2.67 11.07 6.03
C LEU A 129 3.08 11.16 4.55
N ASN A 130 4.31 10.78 4.24
CA ASN A 130 4.74 10.42 2.90
C ASN A 130 5.48 9.07 2.99
N LEU A 131 4.97 8.06 2.28
CA LEU A 131 5.52 6.71 2.25
C LEU A 131 5.71 6.24 0.80
N PRO A 132 6.96 6.09 0.32
CA PRO A 132 7.21 5.76 -1.09
C PRO A 132 6.91 4.29 -1.39
N ILE A 133 6.24 4.01 -2.51
CA ILE A 133 6.03 2.65 -3.02
C ILE A 133 7.21 2.29 -3.94
N PRO A 134 8.03 1.27 -3.64
CA PRO A 134 9.17 0.95 -4.50
C PRO A 134 8.72 0.43 -5.88
N PHE A 135 9.49 0.72 -6.93
CA PHE A 135 9.15 0.28 -8.30
C PHE A 135 9.30 -1.23 -8.55
N HIS A 136 10.12 -1.91 -7.75
CA HIS A 136 10.49 -3.31 -7.95
C HIS A 136 9.57 -4.30 -7.23
N VAL A 137 8.57 -3.82 -6.49
CA VAL A 137 7.66 -4.69 -5.73
C VAL A 137 6.56 -5.25 -6.62
N THR A 138 5.97 -6.36 -6.19
CA THR A 138 4.88 -7.02 -6.92
C THR A 138 3.55 -6.31 -6.64
N PRO A 139 2.82 -5.84 -7.67
CA PRO A 139 1.46 -5.31 -7.50
C PRO A 139 0.51 -6.32 -6.88
N ALA A 140 -0.65 -5.85 -6.39
CA ALA A 140 -1.70 -6.75 -5.92
C ALA A 140 -2.16 -7.68 -7.05
N PHE A 141 -2.34 -8.96 -6.74
CA PHE A 141 -2.93 -9.93 -7.65
C PHE A 141 -3.64 -11.03 -6.88
N SER A 142 -4.56 -11.72 -7.54
CA SER A 142 -5.25 -12.89 -7.00
C SER A 142 -5.27 -13.99 -8.03
N THR A 143 -5.06 -15.23 -7.60
CA THR A 143 -5.13 -16.46 -8.41
C THR A 143 -5.87 -17.53 -7.62
N GLU A 144 -6.13 -18.69 -8.25
CA GLU A 144 -6.74 -19.83 -7.56
C GLU A 144 -5.86 -20.40 -6.42
N LEU A 145 -4.54 -20.13 -6.43
CA LEU A 145 -3.60 -20.68 -5.47
C LEU A 145 -3.15 -19.68 -4.40
N MET A 146 -3.02 -18.41 -4.78
CA MET A 146 -2.43 -17.38 -3.92
C MET A 146 -3.02 -16.01 -4.22
N GLU A 147 -3.12 -15.21 -3.17
CA GLU A 147 -3.49 -13.81 -3.23
C GLU A 147 -2.40 -12.94 -2.59
N LEU A 148 -2.05 -11.83 -3.25
CA LEU A 148 -1.11 -10.84 -2.74
C LEU A 148 -1.86 -9.51 -2.54
N ARG A 149 -1.87 -9.03 -1.29
CA ARG A 149 -2.54 -7.78 -0.87
C ARG A 149 -1.56 -6.79 -0.28
N TRP A 150 -1.92 -5.51 -0.33
CA TRP A 150 -1.15 -4.43 0.26
C TRP A 150 -1.93 -3.75 1.39
N LYS A 151 -1.23 -3.42 2.47
CA LYS A 151 -1.78 -2.65 3.60
C LYS A 151 -0.79 -1.63 4.13
N LEU A 152 -1.34 -0.58 4.73
CA LEU A 152 -0.63 0.28 5.65
C LEU A 152 -0.80 -0.28 7.06
N HIS A 153 0.31 -0.64 7.69
CA HIS A 153 0.38 -1.12 9.06
C HIS A 153 0.79 0.01 9.97
N PHE A 154 -0.11 0.39 10.87
CA PHE A 154 0.09 1.47 11.82
C PHE A 154 0.35 0.90 13.19
N GLU A 155 1.41 1.36 13.84
CA GLU A 155 1.72 1.06 15.23
C GLU A 155 1.73 2.38 16.00
N PHE A 156 0.90 2.47 17.02
CA PHE A 156 0.80 3.64 17.89
C PHE A 156 1.33 3.26 19.27
N VAL A 157 2.13 4.15 19.84
CA VAL A 157 2.44 4.13 21.28
C VAL A 157 1.63 5.24 21.92
N THR A 158 0.71 4.87 22.80
CA THR A 158 -0.20 5.79 23.49
C THR A 158 0.11 5.84 24.98
N ALA A 159 -0.33 6.90 25.65
CA ALA A 159 -0.16 7.05 27.10
C ALA A 159 -1.45 7.48 27.78
N ASP A 160 -1.44 7.50 29.11
CA ASP A 160 -2.52 8.11 29.87
C ASP A 160 -2.47 9.66 29.72
N PRO A 161 -3.62 10.32 29.47
CA PRO A 161 -3.70 11.78 29.42
C PRO A 161 -3.20 12.47 30.69
N SER A 162 -3.39 11.86 31.86
CA SER A 162 -2.98 12.46 33.14
C SER A 162 -1.47 12.61 33.27
N GLU A 163 -0.71 11.63 32.79
CA GLU A 163 0.75 11.56 32.90
C GLU A 163 1.49 12.38 31.83
N THR A 164 0.80 12.76 30.75
CA THR A 164 1.39 13.53 29.64
C THR A 164 1.13 15.04 29.72
N SER A 165 0.33 15.47 30.69
CA SER A 165 -0.02 16.87 30.88
C SER A 165 1.19 17.74 31.29
N PHE A 166 1.31 18.93 30.71
CA PHE A 166 2.32 19.91 31.10
C PHE A 166 1.90 20.63 32.38
N VAL A 167 2.37 20.17 33.54
CA VAL A 167 2.25 20.93 34.79
C VAL A 167 3.51 21.81 34.93
N VAL A 168 3.38 23.10 34.59
CA VAL A 168 4.45 24.09 34.78
C VAL A 168 4.32 24.68 36.19
N GLU A 169 4.82 23.97 37.19
CA GLU A 169 4.76 24.45 38.58
C GLU A 169 5.88 25.45 38.93
N ASN A 170 7.01 25.48 38.21
CA ASN A 170 8.18 26.30 38.58
C ASN A 170 9.09 26.72 37.40
N GLU A 171 8.53 27.31 36.33
CA GLU A 171 9.24 27.82 35.12
C GLU A 171 10.12 26.82 34.33
N THR A 172 10.44 25.65 34.88
CA THR A 172 11.17 24.57 34.21
C THR A 172 10.29 23.33 34.16
N TRP A 173 9.79 22.99 32.99
CA TRP A 173 9.14 21.70 32.77
C TRP A 173 10.20 20.59 32.79
N ARG A 174 9.90 19.50 33.51
CA ARG A 174 10.71 18.27 33.47
C ARG A 174 9.83 17.14 32.93
N ALA A 175 10.35 16.41 31.96
CA ALA A 175 9.70 15.20 31.47
C ALA A 175 9.58 14.16 32.61
N PRO A 176 8.48 13.40 32.68
CA PRO A 176 8.37 12.27 33.60
C PRO A 176 9.52 11.26 33.39
N GLU A 177 10.03 10.67 34.48
CA GLU A 177 11.09 9.65 34.40
C GLU A 177 10.59 8.33 33.81
N ALA A 178 9.30 8.05 33.99
CA ALA A 178 8.61 6.89 33.44
C ALA A 178 7.18 7.29 33.05
N LEU A 179 6.64 6.60 32.04
CA LEU A 179 5.31 6.84 31.51
C LEU A 179 4.63 5.48 31.27
N ASN A 180 3.37 5.37 31.66
CA ASN A 180 2.58 4.17 31.39
C ASN A 180 2.12 4.18 29.93
N ILE A 181 2.70 3.29 29.13
CA ILE A 181 2.45 3.22 27.69
C ILE A 181 1.63 1.99 27.30
N GLU A 182 0.82 2.16 26.26
CA GLU A 182 0.05 1.09 25.62
C GLU A 182 0.30 1.16 24.12
N THR A 183 0.59 0.01 23.51
CA THR A 183 0.72 -0.10 22.06
C THR A 183 -0.58 -0.57 21.43
N MET A 184 -0.90 -0.01 20.27
CA MET A 184 -2.02 -0.49 19.46
C MET A 184 -1.64 -0.56 17.99
N ILE A 185 -2.30 -1.47 17.29
CA ILE A 185 -2.10 -1.69 15.86
C ILE A 185 -3.39 -1.37 15.12
N TRP A 186 -3.26 -0.73 13.97
CA TRP A 186 -4.35 -0.56 13.02
C TRP A 186 -3.84 -0.87 11.62
N ASN A 187 -4.64 -1.58 10.82
CA ASN A 187 -4.28 -1.93 9.45
C ASN A 187 -5.29 -1.29 8.50
N LEU A 188 -4.81 -0.66 7.43
CA LEU A 188 -5.64 -0.11 6.37
C LEU A 188 -5.25 -0.73 5.02
N PRO A 189 -6.14 -1.52 4.38
CA PRO A 189 -5.87 -2.07 3.06
C PRO A 189 -5.80 -0.95 2.00
N ILE A 190 -4.91 -1.12 1.03
CA ILE A 190 -4.76 -0.24 -0.12
C ILE A 190 -4.56 -1.07 -1.39
N GLN A 191 -4.78 -0.46 -2.55
CA GLN A 191 -4.59 -1.12 -3.84
C GLN A 191 -3.33 -0.58 -4.51
N ILE A 192 -2.49 -1.48 -5.02
CA ILE A 192 -1.28 -1.12 -5.77
C ILE A 192 -1.30 -1.84 -7.10
N TYR A 193 -1.26 -1.05 -8.19
CA TYR A 193 -1.33 -1.49 -9.57
C TYR A 193 0.04 -1.43 -10.26
N PRO A 194 0.27 -2.28 -11.27
CA PRO A 194 1.47 -2.18 -12.10
C PRO A 194 1.53 -0.84 -12.83
N SER A 195 2.74 -0.35 -13.09
CA SER A 195 2.95 0.84 -13.93
C SER A 195 2.81 0.54 -15.42
N VAL A 196 2.99 -0.73 -15.82
CA VAL A 196 2.74 -1.24 -17.17
C VAL A 196 1.97 -2.56 -17.07
N PRO A 197 0.75 -2.66 -17.61
CA PRO A 197 0.01 -3.91 -17.63
C PRO A 197 0.74 -4.92 -18.52
N VAL A 198 0.99 -6.12 -17.98
CA VAL A 198 1.59 -7.22 -18.74
C VAL A 198 0.47 -7.96 -19.50
N PRO A 199 0.59 -8.18 -20.82
CA PRO A 199 -0.36 -8.99 -21.57
C PRO A 199 -0.43 -10.42 -21.02
N GLU A 200 -1.62 -10.96 -20.79
CA GLU A 200 -1.75 -12.40 -20.54
C GLU A 200 -1.35 -13.18 -21.80
N PRO A 201 -0.38 -14.11 -21.72
CA PRO A 201 0.17 -14.74 -22.92
C PRO A 201 -0.78 -15.73 -23.61
N ASN A 202 -1.89 -16.17 -22.98
CA ASN A 202 -2.69 -17.31 -23.48
C ASN A 202 -4.19 -17.27 -23.13
N ARG A 203 -4.93 -16.24 -23.54
CA ARG A 203 -6.41 -16.32 -23.57
C ARG A 203 -6.96 -15.95 -24.95
N THR A 204 -7.39 -16.96 -25.69
CA THR A 204 -8.04 -16.89 -27.02
C THR A 204 -9.43 -16.21 -27.01
N LYS A 205 -9.80 -15.55 -25.89
CA LYS A 205 -10.91 -14.60 -25.78
C LYS A 205 -10.43 -13.44 -24.92
N GLN A 206 -10.26 -12.28 -25.55
CA GLN A 206 -9.92 -11.02 -24.89
C GLN A 206 -11.07 -10.59 -23.97
N ILE A 207 -11.01 -11.04 -22.72
CA ILE A 207 -11.67 -10.41 -21.60
C ILE A 207 -10.53 -9.91 -20.72
N TYR A 208 -10.40 -8.59 -20.59
CA TYR A 208 -9.50 -7.97 -19.64
C TYR A 208 -10.01 -8.27 -18.23
N THR A 209 -9.58 -9.39 -17.65
CA THR A 209 -9.82 -9.67 -16.24
C THR A 209 -8.64 -9.14 -15.47
N LEU A 210 -8.80 -7.98 -14.85
CA LEU A 210 -8.06 -7.68 -13.64
C LEU A 210 -8.76 -8.47 -12.54
N ASN A 211 -8.07 -9.42 -11.92
CA ASN A 211 -8.62 -10.10 -10.76
C ASN A 211 -8.74 -9.06 -9.65
N VAL A 212 -9.99 -8.63 -9.41
CA VAL A 212 -10.44 -7.79 -8.29
C VAL A 212 -10.46 -8.63 -7.02
#